data_AF-A0A1G7QE30-F1
#
_entry.id   AF-A0A1G7QE30-F1
#
_cell.length_a   1.000
_cell.length_b   1.000
_cell.length_c   1.000
_cell.angle_alpha   90.00
_cell.angle_beta   90.00
_cell.angle_gamma   90.00
#
_symmetry.space_group_name_H-M   'P 1'
#
loop_
_entity.id
_entity.type
_entity.pdbx_description
1 polymer ?
#
loop_
_entity_poly.entity_id
_entity_poly.type
_entity_poly.pdbx_seq_one_letter_code
_entity_poly.pdbx_strand_id
1 'polypeptide(L)'
;MTWKDSVKRELDRYREEHDQKTFTLAEFYEFAEDRLAAEYPNNNTIQAKIRQTLQRLREGGEIKFVDDNGNYRFPEPTPTIPDFRLNHPKNYFGYTLAVDIATMNPARAVASLMTEQNKDGKKITSDISGARAGAHHLDLVETTGETTHLTNLGHRLVSFAEREHDSTDAALNELRSFFGTSKLFVDALPAWTGLTREIMVNDQGIARLVELMFDIHSSRDEG
;
A
#
# COMPACT_ATOMS: atom_id res chain seq x y z
N MET A 1 -20.18 14.43 21.86
CA MET A 1 -19.83 13.11 21.29
C MET A 1 -21.13 12.45 20.86
N THR A 2 -21.20 11.84 19.67
CA THR A 2 -22.43 11.19 19.21
C THR A 2 -22.46 9.72 19.63
N TRP A 3 -23.64 9.09 19.64
CA TRP A 3 -23.77 7.64 19.88
C TRP A 3 -22.91 6.81 18.91
N LYS A 4 -22.83 7.23 17.65
CA LYS A 4 -21.97 6.58 16.64
C LYS A 4 -20.50 6.64 17.06
N ASP A 5 -20.03 7.80 17.52
CA ASP A 5 -18.64 8.00 17.94
C ASP A 5 -18.31 7.17 19.20
N SER A 6 -19.23 7.09 20.17
CA SER A 6 -19.04 6.26 21.36
C SER A 6 -18.94 4.78 20.98
N VAL A 7 -19.80 4.28 20.09
CA VAL A 7 -19.73 2.89 19.62
C VAL A 7 -18.44 2.62 18.84
N LYS A 8 -18.00 3.54 17.97
CA LYS A 8 -16.72 3.41 17.26
C LYS A 8 -15.52 3.34 18.20
N ARG A 9 -15.52 4.18 19.25
CA ARG A 9 -14.47 4.14 20.28
C ARG A 9 -14.42 2.81 21.01
N GLU A 10 -15.58 2.24 21.37
CA GLU A 10 -15.60 0.91 22.00
C GLU A 10 -15.17 -0.20 21.03
N LEU A 11 -15.46 -0.08 19.73
CA LEU A 11 -14.97 -1.00 18.70
C LEU A 11 -13.44 -0.93 18.54
N ASP A 12 -12.85 0.28 18.52
CA ASP A 12 -11.40 0.46 18.47
C ASP A 12 -10.73 -0.13 19.72
N ARG A 13 -11.30 0.14 20.90
CA ARG A 13 -10.82 -0.41 22.17
C ARG A 13 -10.90 -1.95 22.19
N TYR A 14 -12.00 -2.54 21.71
CA TYR A 14 -12.13 -3.99 21.60
C TYR A 14 -11.03 -4.58 20.71
N ARG A 15 -10.78 -3.97 19.55
CA ARG A 15 -9.73 -4.40 18.63
C ARG A 15 -8.35 -4.34 19.28
N GLU A 16 -8.05 -3.28 20.02
CA GLU A 16 -6.78 -3.10 20.72
C GLU A 16 -6.58 -4.10 21.86
N GLU A 17 -7.63 -4.38 22.64
CA GLU A 17 -7.53 -5.26 23.82
C GLU A 17 -7.50 -6.76 23.45
N HIS A 18 -8.14 -7.15 22.36
CA HIS A 18 -8.25 -8.57 21.97
C HIS A 18 -7.31 -8.98 20.83
N ASP A 19 -6.68 -8.04 20.13
CA ASP A 19 -5.85 -8.29 18.93
C ASP A 19 -6.55 -9.17 17.88
N GLN A 20 -7.89 -9.05 17.78
CA GLN A 20 -8.74 -9.86 16.92
C GLN A 20 -9.23 -9.09 15.71
N LYS A 21 -9.19 -9.72 14.54
CA LYS A 21 -9.75 -9.18 13.28
C LYS A 21 -11.27 -9.31 13.19
N THR A 22 -11.88 -10.15 14.03
CA THR A 22 -13.30 -10.49 14.03
C THR A 22 -13.87 -10.39 15.43
N PHE A 23 -15.18 -10.14 15.52
CA PHE A 23 -15.92 -10.15 16.78
C PHE A 23 -17.36 -10.59 16.54
N THR A 24 -17.96 -11.21 17.53
CA THR A 24 -19.39 -11.54 17.55
C THR A 24 -20.18 -10.40 18.18
N LEU A 25 -21.47 -10.31 17.87
CA LEU A 25 -22.36 -9.36 18.54
C LEU A 25 -22.41 -9.57 20.06
N ALA A 26 -22.35 -10.83 20.51
CA ALA A 26 -22.41 -11.19 21.92
C ALA A 26 -21.16 -10.73 22.67
N GLU A 27 -19.97 -10.98 22.13
CA GLU A 27 -18.70 -10.50 22.70
C GLU A 27 -18.70 -8.96 22.81
N PHE A 28 -19.23 -8.28 21.80
CA PHE A 28 -19.29 -6.81 21.85
C PHE A 28 -20.29 -6.28 22.90
N TYR A 29 -21.39 -7.00 23.15
CA TYR A 29 -22.30 -6.64 24.26
C TYR A 29 -21.61 -6.79 25.61
N GLU A 30 -21.01 -7.95 25.87
CA GLU A 30 -20.27 -8.21 27.12
C GLU A 30 -19.16 -7.18 27.35
N PHE A 31 -18.52 -6.72 26.28
CA PHE A 31 -17.45 -5.75 26.34
C PHE A 31 -17.91 -4.31 26.61
N ALA A 32 -18.93 -3.83 25.89
CA ALA A 32 -19.21 -2.40 25.75
C ALA A 32 -20.50 -1.92 26.43
N GLU A 33 -21.44 -2.82 26.77
CA GLU A 33 -22.79 -2.45 27.21
C GLU A 33 -22.78 -1.58 28.46
N ASP A 34 -22.07 -1.99 29.52
CA ASP A 34 -22.02 -1.26 30.79
C ASP A 34 -21.44 0.15 30.63
N ARG A 35 -20.40 0.30 29.79
CA ARG A 35 -19.77 1.62 29.54
C ARG A 35 -20.69 2.52 28.73
N LEU A 36 -21.35 1.99 27.71
CA LEU A 36 -22.32 2.74 26.91
C LEU A 36 -23.57 3.09 27.73
N ALA A 37 -24.01 2.22 28.64
CA ALA A 37 -25.12 2.48 29.56
C ALA A 37 -24.77 3.60 30.55
N ALA A 38 -23.56 3.58 31.10
CA ALA A 38 -23.08 4.64 31.99
C ALA A 38 -22.95 6.01 31.30
N GLU A 39 -22.54 6.04 30.02
CA GLU A 39 -22.44 7.28 29.24
C GLU A 39 -23.82 7.80 28.79
N TYR A 40 -24.79 6.90 28.57
CA TYR A 40 -26.14 7.23 28.12
C TYR A 40 -27.20 6.68 29.09
N PRO A 41 -27.28 7.18 30.35
CA PRO A 41 -28.09 6.58 31.41
C PRO A 41 -29.60 6.62 31.15
N ASN A 42 -30.08 7.51 30.27
CA ASN A 42 -31.49 7.62 29.90
C ASN A 42 -31.89 6.65 28.76
N ASN A 43 -30.98 5.80 28.30
CA ASN A 43 -31.19 4.94 27.15
C ASN A 43 -31.44 3.48 27.56
N ASN A 44 -32.71 3.10 27.69
CA ASN A 44 -33.09 1.74 28.09
C ASN A 44 -33.00 0.69 26.96
N THR A 45 -32.36 1.02 25.84
CA THR A 45 -32.31 0.20 24.61
C THR A 45 -30.89 0.09 24.04
N ILE A 46 -29.88 0.01 24.92
CA ILE A 46 -28.45 0.00 24.56
C ILE A 46 -28.15 -1.04 23.47
N GLN A 47 -28.46 -2.31 23.70
CA GLN A 47 -28.20 -3.39 22.74
C GLN A 47 -28.87 -3.17 21.37
N ALA A 48 -30.11 -2.66 21.36
CA ALA A 48 -30.85 -2.40 20.12
C ALA A 48 -30.19 -1.27 19.31
N LYS A 49 -29.76 -0.20 19.99
CA LYS A 49 -29.03 0.90 19.36
C LYS A 49 -27.60 0.51 18.95
N ILE A 50 -26.96 -0.42 19.64
CA ILE A 50 -25.69 -1.01 19.20
C ILE A 50 -25.92 -1.71 17.85
N ARG A 51 -26.93 -2.60 17.74
CA ARG A 51 -27.23 -3.30 16.47
C ARG A 51 -27.48 -2.32 15.33
N GLN A 52 -28.30 -1.30 15.57
CA GLN A 52 -28.61 -0.29 14.56
C GLN A 52 -27.35 0.46 14.11
N THR A 53 -26.46 0.81 15.04
CA THR A 53 -25.20 1.48 14.69
C THR A 53 -24.27 0.56 13.92
N LEU A 54 -24.12 -0.71 14.31
CA LEU A 54 -23.31 -1.69 13.58
C LEU A 54 -23.83 -1.88 12.15
N GLN A 55 -25.16 -1.92 11.95
CA GLN A 55 -25.75 -1.96 10.61
C GLN A 55 -25.36 -0.74 9.76
N ARG A 56 -25.42 0.47 10.33
CA ARG A 56 -24.99 1.69 9.61
C ARG A 56 -23.49 1.71 9.33
N LEU A 57 -22.67 1.22 10.26
CA LEU A 57 -21.22 1.09 10.05
C LEU A 57 -20.92 0.09 8.93
N ARG A 58 -21.67 -1.01 8.86
CA ARG A 58 -21.59 -1.98 7.75
C ARG A 58 -21.95 -1.34 6.42
N GLU A 59 -23.08 -0.63 6.35
CA GLU A 59 -23.51 0.06 5.13
C GLU A 59 -22.47 1.10 4.66
N GLY A 60 -21.76 1.74 5.61
CA GLY A 60 -20.65 2.65 5.33
C GLY A 60 -19.30 1.98 5.04
N GLY A 61 -19.22 0.64 5.05
CA GLY A 61 -17.97 -0.10 4.84
C GLY A 61 -16.98 -0.06 6.01
N GLU A 62 -17.39 0.47 7.16
CA GLU A 62 -16.56 0.62 8.37
C GLU A 62 -16.44 -0.69 9.17
N ILE A 63 -17.26 -1.70 8.88
CA ILE A 63 -17.18 -3.11 9.33
C ILE A 63 -17.78 -4.02 8.25
N LYS A 64 -17.44 -5.31 8.26
CA LYS A 64 -17.99 -6.32 7.35
C LYS A 64 -18.74 -7.40 8.10
N PHE A 65 -19.79 -7.91 7.48
CA PHE A 65 -20.51 -9.08 8.00
C PHE A 65 -19.84 -10.35 7.49
N VAL A 66 -19.56 -11.27 8.39
CA VAL A 66 -18.91 -12.54 8.06
C VAL A 66 -19.96 -13.60 7.72
N ASP A 67 -21.05 -13.64 8.49
CA ASP A 67 -22.17 -14.56 8.30
C ASP A 67 -23.45 -14.03 8.95
N ASP A 68 -24.60 -14.66 8.65
CA ASP A 68 -25.93 -14.33 9.19
C ASP A 68 -26.09 -14.56 10.72
N ASN A 69 -25.05 -15.01 11.42
CA ASN A 69 -25.11 -15.35 12.85
C ASN A 69 -24.57 -14.24 13.77
N GLY A 70 -24.35 -13.03 13.24
CA GLY A 70 -23.86 -11.91 14.04
C GLY A 70 -22.34 -11.89 14.19
N ASN A 71 -21.62 -12.50 13.25
CA ASN A 71 -20.17 -12.36 13.15
C ASN A 71 -19.80 -11.14 12.30
N TYR A 72 -18.92 -10.32 12.84
CA TYR A 72 -18.41 -9.11 12.20
C TYR A 72 -16.89 -9.21 12.04
N ARG A 73 -16.38 -8.50 11.04
CA ARG A 73 -14.96 -8.31 10.81
C ARG A 73 -14.68 -6.82 10.73
N PHE A 74 -13.60 -6.37 11.38
CA PHE A 74 -13.07 -5.05 11.13
C PHE A 74 -12.61 -4.96 9.66
N PRO A 75 -12.80 -3.83 8.97
CA PRO A 75 -12.19 -3.67 7.67
C PRO A 75 -10.68 -3.80 7.90
N GLU A 76 -10.00 -4.59 7.07
CA GLU A 76 -8.55 -4.45 6.96
C GLU A 76 -8.28 -2.96 6.74
N PRO A 77 -7.25 -2.38 7.39
CA PRO A 77 -6.93 -0.97 7.24
C PRO A 77 -7.00 -0.65 5.76
N THR A 78 -7.87 0.29 5.40
CA THR A 78 -7.97 0.69 4.00
C THR A 78 -6.57 1.16 3.64
N PRO A 79 -5.87 0.51 2.71
CA PRO A 79 -4.55 0.97 2.28
C PRO A 79 -4.65 2.46 2.03
N THR A 80 -3.79 3.24 2.70
CA THR A 80 -3.60 4.62 2.29
C THR A 80 -2.99 4.53 0.91
N ILE A 81 -3.82 4.71 -0.10
CA ILE A 81 -3.41 4.79 -1.49
C ILE A 81 -2.50 6.03 -1.59
N PRO A 82 -1.19 5.88 -1.85
CA PRO A 82 -0.31 7.04 -1.99
C PRO A 82 -0.79 7.91 -3.15
N ASP A 83 -0.69 9.23 -3.03
CA ASP A 83 -1.04 10.17 -4.12
C ASP A 83 -0.33 9.76 -5.43
N PHE A 84 -1.15 9.30 -6.37
CA PHE A 84 -0.83 8.50 -7.56
C PHE A 84 -0.14 9.27 -8.70
N ARG A 85 0.57 10.35 -8.41
CA ARG A 85 1.32 11.08 -9.44
C ARG A 85 2.48 10.27 -10.03
N LEU A 86 2.78 9.07 -9.51
CA LEU A 86 3.81 8.15 -10.01
C LEU A 86 3.33 6.68 -10.10
N ASN A 87 2.30 6.40 -10.90
CA ASN A 87 1.71 5.06 -11.13
C ASN A 87 2.60 4.02 -11.82
N HIS A 88 3.91 4.22 -11.96
CA HIS A 88 4.71 3.36 -12.82
C HIS A 88 5.83 2.64 -12.05
N PRO A 89 5.86 1.30 -12.05
CA PRO A 89 6.91 0.48 -11.41
C PRO A 89 8.33 0.92 -11.64
N LYS A 90 8.65 1.30 -12.89
CA LYS A 90 9.94 1.92 -13.23
C LYS A 90 10.42 3.03 -12.28
N ASN A 91 9.54 3.82 -11.67
CA ASN A 91 9.94 5.01 -10.92
C ASN A 91 10.53 4.61 -9.57
N TYR A 92 9.81 3.80 -8.80
CA TYR A 92 10.30 3.31 -7.51
C TYR A 92 11.32 2.20 -7.68
N PHE A 93 11.17 1.30 -8.66
CA PHE A 93 12.22 0.32 -8.98
C PHE A 93 13.50 1.00 -9.47
N GLY A 94 13.38 1.98 -10.37
CA GLY A 94 14.51 2.76 -10.85
C GLY A 94 15.20 3.54 -9.73
N TYR A 95 14.45 4.07 -8.77
CA TYR A 95 15.03 4.69 -7.57
C TYR A 95 15.82 3.68 -6.73
N THR A 96 15.27 2.48 -6.49
CA THR A 96 15.95 1.40 -5.77
C THR A 96 17.26 1.00 -6.46
N LEU A 97 17.24 0.78 -7.78
CA LEU A 97 18.44 0.46 -8.56
C LEU A 97 19.46 1.63 -8.53
N ALA A 98 18.98 2.87 -8.56
CA ALA A 98 19.87 4.04 -8.49
C ALA A 98 20.56 4.17 -7.13
N VAL A 99 19.88 3.83 -6.02
CA VAL A 99 20.48 3.77 -4.67
C VAL A 99 21.58 2.71 -4.63
N ASP A 100 21.34 1.53 -5.20
CA ASP A 100 22.33 0.46 -5.28
C ASP A 100 23.60 0.90 -6.04
N ILE A 101 23.43 1.43 -7.26
CA ILE A 101 24.54 1.95 -8.07
C ILE A 101 25.32 3.04 -7.32
N ALA A 102 24.62 3.99 -6.69
CA ALA A 102 25.26 5.07 -5.95
C ALA A 102 26.02 4.58 -4.70
N THR A 103 25.54 3.48 -4.09
CA THR A 103 26.20 2.83 -2.96
C THR A 103 27.51 2.16 -3.41
N MET A 104 27.49 1.47 -4.55
CA MET A 104 28.68 0.83 -5.13
C MET A 104 29.64 1.83 -5.77
N ASN A 105 29.13 2.96 -6.27
CA ASN A 105 29.91 4.01 -6.91
C ASN A 105 29.41 5.41 -6.48
N PRO A 106 29.98 5.98 -5.40
CA PRO A 106 29.58 7.29 -4.87
C PRO A 106 29.72 8.47 -5.84
N ALA A 107 30.49 8.32 -6.93
CA ALA A 107 30.56 9.34 -7.97
C ALA A 107 29.27 9.45 -8.80
N ARG A 108 28.39 8.45 -8.75
CA ARG A 108 27.11 8.41 -9.47
C ARG A 108 25.95 8.73 -8.52
N ALA A 109 25.63 10.02 -8.41
CA ALA A 109 24.51 10.47 -7.59
C ALA A 109 23.15 9.92 -8.10
N VAL A 110 22.29 9.49 -7.17
CA VAL A 110 20.93 8.99 -7.45
C VAL A 110 20.14 9.94 -8.35
N ALA A 111 20.18 11.24 -8.06
CA ALA A 111 19.48 12.25 -8.87
C ALA A 111 19.93 12.27 -10.34
N SER A 112 21.22 12.05 -10.59
CA SER A 112 21.76 11.97 -11.94
C SER A 112 21.28 10.70 -12.65
N LEU A 113 21.34 9.55 -11.98
CA LEU A 113 20.87 8.26 -12.51
C LEU A 113 19.39 8.27 -12.92
N MET A 114 18.55 8.94 -12.12
CA MET A 114 17.11 9.04 -12.35
C MET A 114 16.75 9.92 -13.56
N THR A 115 17.53 10.96 -13.80
CA THR A 115 17.27 11.98 -14.83
C THR A 115 18.07 11.77 -16.12
N GLU A 116 19.16 10.99 -16.05
CA GLU A 116 19.96 10.57 -17.19
C GLU A 116 19.10 9.92 -18.27
N GLN A 117 19.32 10.36 -19.51
CA GLN A 117 18.62 9.88 -20.69
C GLN A 117 19.38 8.72 -21.33
N ASN A 118 18.65 7.70 -21.77
CA ASN A 118 19.18 6.67 -22.64
C ASN A 118 19.33 7.20 -24.09
N LYS A 119 19.82 6.34 -25.00
CA LYS A 119 20.00 6.65 -26.43
C LYS A 119 18.75 7.18 -27.14
N ASP A 120 17.57 6.88 -26.62
CA ASP A 120 16.28 7.29 -27.18
C ASP A 120 15.72 8.57 -26.52
N GLY A 121 16.52 9.25 -25.69
CA GLY A 121 16.11 10.46 -24.97
C GLY A 121 15.20 10.19 -23.77
N LYS A 122 15.06 8.93 -23.35
CA LYS A 122 14.16 8.51 -22.26
C LYS A 122 14.90 8.40 -20.93
N LYS A 123 14.25 8.80 -19.85
CA LYS A 123 14.79 8.80 -18.47
C LYS A 123 13.90 7.97 -17.54
N ILE A 124 14.21 7.84 -16.25
CA ILE A 124 13.26 7.21 -15.32
C ILE A 124 12.14 8.19 -14.97
N THR A 125 12.50 9.28 -14.30
CA THR A 125 11.58 10.38 -13.95
C THR A 125 12.39 11.61 -13.53
N SER A 126 11.76 12.78 -13.62
CA SER A 126 12.28 14.00 -12.98
C SER A 126 11.75 14.22 -11.57
N ASP A 127 10.72 13.48 -11.17
CA ASP A 127 10.18 13.54 -9.81
C ASP A 127 10.91 12.52 -8.91
N ILE A 128 12.09 12.93 -8.44
CA ILE A 128 12.96 12.09 -7.59
C ILE A 128 12.33 11.92 -6.20
N SER A 129 11.73 12.98 -5.65
CA SER A 129 11.12 12.97 -4.33
C SER A 129 9.95 11.99 -4.25
N GLY A 130 9.07 12.00 -5.26
CA GLY A 130 7.97 11.04 -5.32
C GLY A 130 8.47 9.61 -5.56
N ALA A 131 9.53 9.41 -6.37
CA ALA A 131 10.10 8.09 -6.60
C ALA A 131 10.69 7.50 -5.30
N ARG A 132 11.39 8.34 -4.52
CA ARG A 132 11.87 7.99 -3.18
C ARG A 132 10.73 7.64 -2.23
N ALA A 133 9.69 8.47 -2.18
CA ALA A 133 8.54 8.26 -1.31
C ALA A 133 7.82 6.93 -1.65
N GLY A 134 7.66 6.62 -2.94
CA GLY A 134 7.10 5.35 -3.39
C GLY A 134 7.98 4.16 -3.01
N ALA A 135 9.29 4.25 -3.23
CA ALA A 135 10.22 3.19 -2.85
C ALA A 135 10.24 2.94 -1.33
N HIS A 136 10.15 3.99 -0.51
CA HIS A 136 10.05 3.87 0.95
C HIS A 136 8.71 3.26 1.37
N HIS A 137 7.59 3.69 0.76
CA HIS A 137 6.27 3.15 1.05
C HIS A 137 6.16 1.64 0.72
N LEU A 138 6.86 1.20 -0.32
CA LEU A 138 6.93 -0.20 -0.72
C LEU A 138 7.98 -1.02 0.04
N ASP A 139 8.57 -0.45 1.10
CA ASP A 139 9.63 -1.09 1.89
C ASP A 139 10.81 -1.56 1.02
N LEU A 140 11.16 -0.81 -0.04
CA LEU A 140 12.33 -1.10 -0.89
C LEU A 140 13.58 -0.37 -0.41
N VAL A 141 13.39 0.79 0.24
CA VAL A 141 14.46 1.61 0.76
C VAL A 141 14.07 2.18 2.12
N GLU A 142 15.07 2.39 2.96
CA GLU A 142 14.93 3.11 4.22
C GLU A 142 15.83 4.35 4.20
N THR A 143 15.44 5.39 4.92
CA THR A 143 16.25 6.61 5.05
C THR A 143 16.64 6.81 6.50
N THR A 144 17.94 6.92 6.74
CA THR A 144 18.50 7.25 8.06
C THR A 144 19.31 8.53 7.92
N GLY A 145 18.74 9.64 8.38
CA GLY A 145 19.31 10.97 8.16
C GLY A 145 19.29 11.36 6.68
N GLU A 146 20.46 11.72 6.13
CA GLU A 146 20.60 12.07 4.71
C GLU A 146 20.84 10.84 3.81
N THR A 147 21.17 9.69 4.41
CA THR A 147 21.53 8.48 3.67
C THR A 147 20.29 7.62 3.41
N THR A 148 20.22 7.06 2.20
CA THR A 148 19.21 6.06 1.82
C THR A 148 19.89 4.71 1.65
N HIS A 149 19.33 3.67 2.26
CA HIS A 149 19.82 2.29 2.18
C HIS A 149 18.73 1.38 1.62
N LEU A 150 19.15 0.24 1.06
CA LEU A 150 18.23 -0.80 0.63
C LEU A 150 17.73 -1.61 1.83
N THR A 151 16.45 -1.97 1.82
CA THR A 151 15.91 -2.96 2.74
C THR A 151 16.21 -4.37 2.22
N ASN A 152 15.81 -5.41 2.96
CA ASN A 152 15.86 -6.79 2.46
C ASN A 152 15.08 -6.98 1.15
N LEU A 153 13.91 -6.32 1.04
CA LEU A 153 13.09 -6.39 -0.18
C LEU A 153 13.75 -5.61 -1.33
N GLY A 154 14.38 -4.46 -1.04
CA GLY A 154 15.19 -3.71 -1.99
C GLY A 154 16.36 -4.53 -2.55
N HIS A 155 17.11 -5.23 -1.69
CA HIS A 155 18.20 -6.10 -2.11
C HIS A 155 17.71 -7.27 -2.99
N ARG A 156 16.54 -7.83 -2.69
CA ARG A 156 15.93 -8.87 -3.54
C ARG A 156 15.56 -8.33 -4.91
N LEU A 157 15.05 -7.10 -4.98
CA LEU A 157 14.78 -6.44 -6.26
C LEU A 157 16.06 -6.24 -7.07
N VAL A 158 17.14 -5.75 -6.45
CA VAL A 158 18.44 -5.59 -7.12
C VAL A 158 18.97 -6.93 -7.64
N SER A 159 18.98 -7.96 -6.78
CA SER A 159 19.45 -9.30 -7.16
C SER A 159 18.63 -9.90 -8.31
N PHE A 160 17.33 -9.62 -8.34
CA PHE A 160 16.46 -9.99 -9.45
C PHE A 160 16.86 -9.22 -10.72
N ALA A 161 17.01 -7.89 -10.63
CA ALA A 161 17.34 -7.02 -11.76
C ALA A 161 18.69 -7.39 -12.40
N GLU A 162 19.71 -7.68 -11.60
CA GLU A 162 21.02 -8.14 -12.07
C GLU A 162 20.93 -9.49 -12.78
N ARG A 163 20.14 -10.43 -12.26
CA ARG A 163 19.96 -11.74 -12.91
C ARG A 163 19.23 -11.62 -14.24
N GLU A 164 18.22 -10.76 -14.34
CA GLU A 164 17.42 -10.64 -15.56
C GLU A 164 18.08 -9.78 -16.65
N HIS A 165 18.95 -8.84 -16.30
CA HIS A 165 19.53 -7.87 -17.24
C HIS A 165 21.06 -7.83 -17.23
N ASP A 166 21.71 -8.83 -16.65
CA ASP A 166 23.17 -8.94 -16.45
C ASP A 166 23.81 -7.91 -15.51
N SER A 167 23.17 -6.75 -15.27
CA SER A 167 23.63 -5.73 -14.32
C SER A 167 22.52 -4.76 -13.89
N THR A 168 22.72 -4.11 -12.74
CA THR A 168 21.84 -3.03 -12.25
C THR A 168 21.76 -1.85 -13.23
N ASP A 169 22.86 -1.51 -13.90
CA ASP A 169 22.89 -0.45 -14.92
C ASP A 169 22.05 -0.79 -16.15
N ALA A 170 22.16 -2.02 -16.64
CA ALA A 170 21.39 -2.49 -17.78
C ALA A 170 19.89 -2.55 -17.44
N ALA A 171 19.55 -3.05 -16.24
CA ALA A 171 18.17 -3.03 -15.74
C ALA A 171 17.63 -1.60 -15.64
N LEU A 172 18.40 -0.66 -15.07
CA LEU A 172 18.00 0.75 -15.00
C LEU A 172 17.79 1.34 -16.39
N ASN A 173 18.64 1.01 -17.35
CA ASN A 173 18.49 1.46 -18.73
C ASN A 173 17.25 0.88 -19.42
N GLU A 174 16.89 -0.38 -19.14
CA GLU A 174 15.65 -0.98 -19.62
C GLU A 174 14.43 -0.26 -19.01
N LEU A 175 14.45 0.03 -17.72
CA LEU A 175 13.39 0.79 -17.05
C LEU A 175 13.18 2.19 -17.66
N ARG A 176 14.23 2.84 -18.20
CA ARG A 176 14.10 4.11 -18.93
C ARG A 176 13.24 3.97 -20.18
N SER A 177 13.23 2.80 -20.84
CA SER A 177 12.49 2.56 -22.09
C SER A 177 10.97 2.80 -21.93
N PHE A 178 10.46 2.68 -20.70
CA PHE A 178 9.07 2.88 -20.32
C PHE A 178 8.64 4.35 -20.17
N PHE A 179 9.57 5.30 -20.15
CA PHE A 179 9.21 6.71 -20.03
C PHE A 179 8.42 7.20 -21.22
N GLY A 180 7.31 7.86 -20.90
CA GLY A 180 6.35 8.35 -21.90
C GLY A 180 5.50 7.24 -22.55
N THR A 181 5.59 5.99 -22.09
CA THR A 181 4.77 4.89 -22.63
C THR A 181 3.51 4.66 -21.79
N SER A 182 2.44 4.23 -22.45
CA SER A 182 1.21 3.74 -21.80
C SER A 182 1.22 2.24 -21.52
N LYS A 183 2.27 1.52 -21.96
CA LYS A 183 2.36 0.07 -21.82
C LYS A 183 2.34 -0.36 -20.36
N LEU A 184 1.58 -1.42 -20.10
CA LEU A 184 1.63 -2.13 -18.82
C LEU A 184 3.05 -2.65 -18.55
N PHE A 185 3.57 -2.32 -17.37
CA PHE A 185 4.91 -2.73 -16.95
C PHE A 185 5.09 -4.26 -16.98
N VAL A 186 4.09 -4.97 -16.47
CA VAL A 186 4.04 -6.44 -16.40
C VAL A 186 3.90 -7.11 -17.78
N ASP A 187 3.30 -6.43 -18.75
CA ASP A 187 3.15 -6.95 -20.11
C ASP A 187 4.45 -6.80 -20.90
N ALA A 188 5.13 -5.67 -20.71
CA ALA A 188 6.40 -5.38 -21.40
C ALA A 188 7.60 -6.07 -20.74
N LEU A 189 7.54 -6.40 -19.45
CA LEU A 189 8.55 -7.16 -18.72
C LEU A 189 7.93 -8.33 -17.93
N PRO A 190 7.51 -9.41 -18.61
CA PRO A 190 6.81 -10.53 -17.97
C PRO A 190 7.56 -11.16 -16.80
N ALA A 191 8.90 -11.26 -16.88
CA ALA A 191 9.74 -11.78 -15.81
C ALA A 191 9.57 -11.02 -14.49
N TRP A 192 9.31 -9.71 -14.56
CA TRP A 192 9.16 -8.83 -13.39
C TRP A 192 7.80 -9.00 -12.69
N THR A 193 6.84 -9.71 -13.29
CA THR A 193 5.47 -9.81 -12.80
C THR A 193 5.39 -10.42 -11.40
N GLY A 194 6.10 -11.52 -11.15
CA GLY A 194 6.07 -12.21 -9.86
C GLY A 194 6.58 -11.32 -8.72
N LEU A 195 7.76 -10.72 -8.92
CA LEU A 195 8.37 -9.82 -7.95
C LEU A 195 7.54 -8.54 -7.76
N THR A 196 7.00 -7.97 -8.83
CA THR A 196 6.14 -6.79 -8.75
C THR A 196 4.91 -7.09 -7.93
N ARG A 197 4.25 -8.23 -8.14
CA ARG A 197 3.10 -8.64 -7.32
C ARG A 197 3.48 -8.84 -5.86
N GLU A 198 4.62 -9.47 -5.57
CA GLU A 198 5.10 -9.67 -4.22
C GLU A 198 5.36 -8.34 -3.48
N ILE A 199 6.11 -7.43 -4.10
CA ILE A 199 6.40 -6.09 -3.54
C ILE A 199 5.09 -5.32 -3.31
N MET A 200 4.16 -5.44 -4.25
CA MET A 200 2.85 -4.80 -4.16
C MET A 200 1.83 -5.56 -3.30
N VAL A 201 2.21 -6.64 -2.62
CA VAL A 201 1.34 -7.36 -1.68
C VAL A 201 1.84 -7.20 -0.24
N ASN A 202 3.02 -6.60 -0.03
CA ASN A 202 3.55 -6.36 1.31
C ASN A 202 2.65 -5.41 2.14
N ASP A 203 2.72 -5.58 3.46
CA ASP A 203 1.64 -5.46 4.44
C ASP A 203 1.26 -4.03 4.83
N GLN A 204 0.67 -3.25 3.91
CA GLN A 204 -0.31 -2.17 4.20
C GLN A 204 -1.33 -2.02 3.06
N GLY A 205 -1.99 -3.12 2.72
CA GLY A 205 -3.21 -3.14 1.89
C GLY A 205 -3.02 -2.97 0.37
N ILE A 206 -1.84 -3.26 -0.18
CA ILE A 206 -1.53 -2.98 -1.59
C ILE A 206 -2.15 -4.01 -2.58
N ALA A 207 -2.73 -5.11 -2.10
CA ALA A 207 -3.44 -6.09 -2.94
C ALA A 207 -4.52 -5.45 -3.85
N ARG A 208 -5.20 -4.38 -3.39
CA ARG A 208 -6.17 -3.62 -4.20
C ARG A 208 -5.51 -2.69 -5.23
N LEU A 209 -4.30 -2.22 -4.95
CA LEU A 209 -3.53 -1.31 -5.81
C LEU A 209 -3.02 -2.03 -7.05
N VAL A 210 -2.63 -3.30 -6.91
CA VAL A 210 -2.29 -4.17 -8.06
C VAL A 210 -3.50 -4.32 -8.97
N GLU A 211 -4.66 -4.72 -8.42
CA GLU A 211 -5.91 -4.86 -9.17
C GLU A 211 -6.29 -3.54 -9.86
N LEU A 212 -6.24 -2.41 -9.14
CA LEU A 212 -6.52 -1.07 -9.69
C LEU A 212 -5.50 -0.62 -10.74
N MET A 213 -4.21 -0.95 -10.59
CA MET A 213 -3.21 -0.65 -11.59
C MET A 213 -3.45 -1.47 -12.87
N PHE A 214 -3.80 -2.75 -12.74
CA PHE A 214 -4.24 -3.54 -13.89
C PHE A 214 -5.46 -2.88 -14.56
N ASP A 215 -6.51 -2.55 -13.79
CA ASP A 215 -7.73 -1.96 -14.32
C ASP A 215 -7.54 -0.57 -14.95
N ILE A 216 -6.70 0.31 -14.37
CA ILE A 216 -6.42 1.67 -14.90
C ILE A 216 -5.69 1.61 -16.24
N HIS A 217 -4.81 0.63 -16.43
CA HIS A 217 -4.11 0.49 -17.71
C HIS A 217 -4.98 -0.26 -18.73
N SER A 218 -5.77 -1.26 -18.31
CA SER A 218 -6.73 -1.93 -19.19
C SER A 218 -7.86 -1.02 -19.68
N SER A 219 -8.30 -0.05 -18.85
CA SER A 219 -9.35 0.91 -19.21
C SER A 219 -8.88 2.07 -20.10
N ARG A 220 -7.56 2.23 -20.33
CA ARG A 220 -7.00 3.25 -21.24
C ARG A 220 -6.81 2.75 -22.67
N ASP A 221 -6.93 1.45 -22.91
CA ASP A 221 -6.80 0.85 -24.25
C ASP A 221 -8.15 0.76 -25.00
N GLU A 222 -9.27 1.17 -24.38
CA GLU A 222 -10.62 1.18 -25.00
C GLU A 222 -11.13 2.60 -25.39
N GLY A 223 -10.23 3.57 -25.57
CA GLY A 223 -10.57 4.96 -25.97
C GLY A 223 -10.03 5.37 -27.33
#